data_AF-A0A4S2VMG0-F1
#
_entry.id   AF-A0A4S2VMG0-F1
#
_cell.length_a   1.000
_cell.length_b   1.000
_cell.length_c   1.000
_cell.angle_alpha   90.00
_cell.angle_beta   90.00
_cell.angle_gamma   90.00
#
_symmetry.space_group_name_H-M   'P 1'
#
loop_
_entity.id
_entity.type
_entity.pdbx_description
1 polymer ?
#
loop_
_entity_poly.entity_id
_entity_poly.type
_entity_poly.pdbx_seq_one_letter_code
_entity_poly.pdbx_strand_id
1 'polypeptide(L)'
;MFVFVCTGCGAELTAPLSQVALPVHAHQKYGNGTQLPVLMESGTFAVESEPWGPPWRRWEDIHPDEAAARGVLAPVHALSDGAPGAIVIAPGDAHGTVLIPENRGGGNCCGLDGSAGPNVACAACALPVASRIDDCSLWQAMWLAPSAVRRLPVDGTDAVPVSWAELMADGEGTPPFEPLAEWGSRLRAGHWSHHRWSWSPQWEAAAGRALAHLLAASQGRPVEVPDGLAAEVFRRTLDALLPAGSPARRAVLAGPGRPAPYGEADILLVPVHPQTGEVWTPAAPAGYPVPLPFGVWLWLAFPEQDPPVPTSGVLPDGVLRDDFDPPAPRPLRLFRADPETFRRTLARLPQVRSPWLRAVHDNLTQHIRAGYF
;
A
#
# COMPACT_ATOMS: atom_id res chain seq x y z
N MET A 1 -12.02 14.01 14.93
CA MET A 1 -11.66 12.60 15.27
C MET A 1 -12.94 11.79 15.42
N PHE A 2 -12.83 10.46 15.41
CA PHE A 2 -13.97 9.55 15.45
C PHE A 2 -13.73 8.38 16.40
N VAL A 3 -14.78 7.92 17.06
CA VAL A 3 -14.81 6.63 17.75
C VAL A 3 -15.77 5.70 17.02
N PHE A 4 -15.45 4.40 17.01
CA PHE A 4 -16.35 3.38 16.50
C PHE A 4 -17.02 2.66 17.66
N VAL A 5 -18.35 2.58 17.61
CA VAL A 5 -19.15 1.89 18.62
C VAL A 5 -19.87 0.69 18.04
N CYS A 6 -20.12 -0.33 18.86
CA CYS A 6 -20.90 -1.50 18.48
C CYS A 6 -22.34 -1.12 18.12
N THR A 7 -22.88 -1.60 17.00
CA THR A 7 -24.29 -1.36 16.64
C THR A 7 -25.28 -2.11 17.53
N GLY A 8 -24.86 -3.22 18.14
CA GLY A 8 -25.72 -4.04 19.00
C GLY A 8 -25.98 -3.45 20.39
N CYS A 9 -24.94 -2.90 21.04
CA CYS A 9 -25.03 -2.42 22.43
C CYS A 9 -24.51 -1.01 22.66
N GLY A 10 -23.92 -0.35 21.65
CA GLY A 10 -23.36 0.99 21.77
C GLY A 10 -22.02 1.08 22.51
N ALA A 11 -21.41 -0.03 22.92
CA ALA A 11 -20.09 -0.03 23.55
C ALA A 11 -19.03 0.53 22.60
N GLU A 12 -18.13 1.37 23.11
CA GLU A 12 -16.97 1.86 22.38
C GLU A 12 -16.01 0.71 22.08
N LEU A 13 -15.55 0.65 20.82
CA LEU A 13 -14.69 -0.42 20.31
C LEU A 13 -13.29 0.08 19.93
N THR A 14 -13.07 1.39 19.92
CA THR A 14 -11.79 1.99 19.53
C THR A 14 -11.44 3.17 20.42
N ALA A 15 -10.14 3.48 20.49
CA ALA A 15 -9.69 4.83 20.85
C ALA A 15 -10.24 5.88 19.86
N PRO A 16 -10.16 7.19 20.15
CA PRO A 16 -10.39 8.24 19.17
C PRO A 16 -9.39 8.17 18.02
N LEU A 17 -9.87 8.11 16.78
CA LEU A 17 -9.06 7.94 15.57
C LEU A 17 -9.25 9.09 14.57
N SER A 18 -8.21 9.37 13.80
CA SER A 18 -8.21 10.31 12.68
C SER A 18 -8.30 9.57 11.35
N GLN A 19 -9.11 10.06 10.42
CA GLN A 19 -9.25 9.44 9.10
C GLN A 19 -8.04 9.76 8.23
N VAL A 20 -7.49 8.75 7.57
CA VAL A 20 -6.44 8.87 6.55
C VAL A 20 -6.83 8.11 5.28
N ALA A 21 -6.05 8.28 4.22
CA ALA A 21 -6.22 7.53 2.98
C ALA A 21 -5.82 6.06 3.18
N LEU A 22 -6.51 5.16 2.49
CA LEU A 22 -6.15 3.74 2.54
C LEU A 22 -4.76 3.53 1.91
N PRO A 23 -3.79 2.93 2.63
CA PRO A 23 -2.48 2.66 2.06
C PRO A 23 -2.57 1.75 0.83
N VAL A 24 -1.78 2.04 -0.21
CA VAL A 24 -1.76 1.24 -1.45
C VAL A 24 -1.42 -0.24 -1.22
N HIS A 25 -0.68 -0.52 -0.16
CA HIS A 25 -0.25 -1.86 0.24
C HIS A 25 -1.24 -2.57 1.18
N ALA A 26 -2.41 -1.99 1.47
CA ALA A 26 -3.37 -2.52 2.45
C ALA A 26 -3.76 -3.99 2.21
N HIS A 27 -3.84 -4.39 0.94
CA HIS A 27 -4.21 -5.76 0.56
C HIS A 27 -3.03 -6.55 -0.02
N GLN A 28 -1.81 -6.07 0.17
CA GLN A 28 -0.60 -6.73 -0.31
C GLN A 28 -0.33 -7.98 0.52
N LYS A 29 0.00 -9.07 -0.16
CA LYS A 29 0.62 -10.26 0.44
C LYS A 29 2.09 -10.28 0.03
N TYR A 30 2.99 -10.39 1.00
CA TYR A 30 4.42 -10.23 0.75
C TYR A 30 5.27 -11.40 1.25
N GLY A 31 6.05 -11.98 0.35
CA GLY A 31 6.96 -13.08 0.67
C GLY A 31 6.25 -14.34 1.16
N ASN A 32 6.98 -15.15 1.93
CA ASN A 32 6.46 -16.34 2.60
C ASN A 32 7.10 -16.43 3.98
N GLY A 33 6.31 -16.29 5.05
CA GLY A 33 6.82 -16.28 6.42
C GLY A 33 7.41 -14.94 6.86
N THR A 34 7.16 -13.85 6.12
CA THR A 34 7.67 -12.52 6.50
C THR A 34 6.79 -11.88 7.57
N GLN A 35 7.38 -11.35 8.64
CA GLN A 35 6.63 -10.59 9.63
C GLN A 35 6.51 -9.14 9.18
N LEU A 36 5.36 -8.78 8.61
CA LEU A 36 5.07 -7.40 8.24
C LEU A 36 4.63 -6.58 9.48
N PRO A 37 4.92 -5.27 9.50
CA PRO A 37 4.49 -4.41 10.58
C PRO A 37 2.98 -4.14 10.54
N VAL A 38 2.52 -3.29 11.46
CA VAL A 38 1.14 -2.81 11.48
C VAL A 38 0.88 -1.94 10.26
N LEU A 39 -0.26 -2.17 9.59
CA LEU A 39 -0.65 -1.46 8.37
C LEU A 39 -0.89 0.03 8.60
N MET A 40 -1.58 0.34 9.70
CA MET A 40 -2.03 1.69 10.04
C MET A 40 -1.16 2.25 11.16
N GLU A 41 -0.84 3.54 11.05
CA GLU A 41 -0.30 4.29 12.17
C GLU A 41 -1.31 4.29 13.33
N SER A 42 -0.83 4.19 14.57
CA SER A 42 -1.71 4.19 15.75
C SER A 42 -2.48 5.51 15.84
N GLY A 43 -3.76 5.45 16.22
CA GLY A 43 -4.63 6.62 16.26
C GLY A 43 -5.20 7.01 14.89
N THR A 44 -5.02 6.19 13.86
CA THR A 44 -5.57 6.45 12.51
C THR A 44 -6.51 5.34 12.05
N PHE A 45 -7.38 5.66 11.10
CA PHE A 45 -8.17 4.68 10.37
C PHE A 45 -8.32 5.04 8.91
N ALA A 46 -8.53 4.03 8.06
CA ALA A 46 -8.91 4.22 6.68
C ALA A 46 -10.19 3.44 6.35
N VAL A 47 -10.87 3.83 5.28
CA VAL A 47 -12.09 3.17 4.80
C VAL A 47 -11.81 2.57 3.44
N GLU A 48 -12.05 1.27 3.29
CA GLU A 48 -12.07 0.59 2.01
C GLU A 48 -13.41 0.84 1.34
N SER A 49 -13.40 1.63 0.26
CA SER A 49 -14.59 1.96 -0.52
C SER A 49 -15.11 0.78 -1.35
N GLU A 50 -14.22 -0.13 -1.74
CA GLU A 50 -14.57 -1.31 -2.53
C GLU A 50 -15.16 -2.41 -1.66
N PRO A 51 -16.03 -3.27 -2.21
CA PRO A 51 -16.36 -4.55 -1.58
C PRO A 51 -15.07 -5.31 -1.22
N TRP A 52 -14.91 -5.63 0.06
CA TRP A 52 -13.76 -6.40 0.53
C TRP A 52 -14.14 -7.41 1.62
N GLY A 53 -13.47 -8.56 1.62
CA GLY A 53 -13.73 -9.69 2.51
C GLY A 53 -14.61 -10.77 1.87
N PRO A 54 -14.91 -11.86 2.61
CA PRO A 54 -15.75 -12.93 2.11
C PRO A 54 -17.22 -12.48 1.93
N PRO A 55 -17.98 -13.17 1.06
CA PRO A 55 -17.55 -14.28 0.19
C PRO A 55 -16.76 -13.80 -1.04
N TRP A 56 -15.89 -14.67 -1.56
CA TRP A 56 -15.10 -14.42 -2.76
C TRP A 56 -15.68 -15.22 -3.93
N ARG A 57 -16.00 -14.55 -5.04
CA ARG A 57 -16.45 -15.20 -6.28
C ARG A 57 -15.34 -15.19 -7.30
N ARG A 58 -15.13 -16.32 -7.99
CA ARG A 58 -14.14 -16.39 -9.05
C ARG A 58 -14.57 -15.51 -10.21
N TRP A 59 -13.60 -14.97 -10.92
CA TRP A 59 -13.88 -14.18 -12.11
C TRP A 59 -14.76 -14.90 -13.14
N GLU A 60 -14.55 -16.21 -13.28
CA GLU A 60 -15.30 -17.12 -14.16
C GLU A 60 -16.82 -17.10 -13.89
N ASP A 61 -17.21 -16.85 -12.63
CA ASP A 61 -18.59 -16.86 -12.16
C ASP A 61 -19.24 -15.47 -12.18
N ILE A 62 -18.52 -14.44 -12.64
CA ILE A 62 -18.96 -13.05 -12.61
C ILE A 62 -19.27 -12.59 -14.03
N HIS A 63 -20.47 -12.06 -14.22
CA HIS A 63 -20.87 -11.55 -15.53
C HIS A 63 -19.99 -10.34 -15.91
N PRO A 64 -19.50 -10.22 -17.15
CA PRO A 64 -18.64 -9.10 -17.55
C PRO A 64 -19.23 -7.71 -17.25
N ASP A 65 -20.54 -7.54 -17.42
CA ASP A 65 -21.23 -6.28 -17.10
C ASP A 65 -21.27 -6.00 -15.59
N GLU A 66 -21.38 -7.06 -14.76
CA GLU A 66 -21.31 -6.95 -13.29
C GLU A 66 -19.92 -6.50 -12.86
N ALA A 67 -18.87 -7.10 -13.42
CA ALA A 67 -17.49 -6.69 -13.15
C ALA A 67 -17.22 -5.25 -13.60
N ALA A 68 -17.70 -4.85 -14.79
CA ALA A 68 -17.55 -3.50 -15.31
C ALA A 68 -18.30 -2.46 -14.46
N ALA A 69 -19.49 -2.80 -13.95
CA ALA A 69 -20.24 -1.95 -13.00
C ALA A 69 -19.48 -1.73 -11.69
N ARG A 70 -18.65 -2.70 -11.28
CA ARG A 70 -17.71 -2.59 -10.15
C ARG A 70 -16.35 -1.96 -10.53
N GLY A 71 -16.23 -1.44 -11.75
CA GLY A 71 -15.01 -0.80 -12.25
C GLY A 71 -13.86 -1.76 -12.57
N VAL A 72 -14.13 -3.06 -12.70
CA VAL A 72 -13.13 -4.07 -13.05
C VAL A 72 -13.30 -4.45 -14.51
N LEU A 73 -12.29 -4.13 -15.32
CA LEU A 73 -12.33 -4.19 -16.78
C LEU A 73 -11.50 -5.33 -17.36
N ALA A 74 -10.88 -6.13 -16.49
CA ALA A 74 -9.99 -7.23 -16.84
C ALA A 74 -10.04 -8.33 -15.77
N PRO A 75 -9.91 -9.62 -16.17
CA PRO A 75 -9.80 -10.76 -15.28
C PRO A 75 -8.91 -10.59 -14.06
N VAL A 76 -9.48 -10.83 -12.89
CA VAL A 76 -8.74 -11.03 -11.65
C VAL A 76 -8.93 -12.46 -11.16
N HIS A 77 -8.33 -12.84 -10.03
CA HIS A 77 -8.48 -14.20 -9.51
C HIS A 77 -9.90 -14.39 -8.95
N ALA A 78 -10.32 -13.46 -8.10
CA ALA A 78 -11.63 -13.40 -7.51
C ALA A 78 -12.01 -11.94 -7.21
N LEU A 79 -13.31 -11.66 -7.12
CA LEU A 79 -13.84 -10.43 -6.55
C LEU A 79 -14.51 -10.74 -5.22
N SER A 80 -14.40 -9.78 -4.31
CA SER A 80 -15.13 -9.80 -3.05
C SER A 80 -16.57 -9.37 -3.27
N ASP A 81 -17.49 -10.11 -2.66
CA ASP A 81 -18.90 -9.73 -2.45
C ASP A 81 -19.14 -9.26 -0.99
N GLY A 82 -18.06 -8.96 -0.27
CA GLY A 82 -18.12 -8.37 1.06
C GLY A 82 -18.74 -6.97 1.04
N ALA A 83 -19.20 -6.50 2.20
CA ALA A 83 -19.78 -5.17 2.30
C ALA A 83 -18.72 -4.09 2.04
N PRO A 84 -19.00 -3.08 1.19
CA PRO A 84 -18.11 -1.93 1.05
C PRO A 84 -18.11 -1.09 2.33
N GLY A 85 -17.10 -0.24 2.49
CA GLY A 85 -16.97 0.64 3.64
C GLY A 85 -16.28 -0.01 4.84
N ALA A 86 -15.59 -1.13 4.64
CA ALA A 86 -14.82 -1.77 5.70
C ALA A 86 -13.78 -0.79 6.27
N ILE A 87 -13.67 -0.72 7.59
CA ILE A 87 -12.80 0.23 8.27
C ILE A 87 -11.56 -0.50 8.78
N VAL A 88 -10.37 -0.04 8.42
CA VAL A 88 -9.12 -0.60 8.94
C VAL A 88 -8.49 0.31 9.98
N ILE A 89 -8.04 -0.30 11.07
CA ILE A 89 -7.34 0.35 12.20
C ILE A 89 -6.10 -0.44 12.58
N ALA A 90 -5.20 0.16 13.36
CA ALA A 90 -4.14 -0.59 14.02
C ALA A 90 -4.77 -1.53 15.06
N PRO A 91 -4.33 -2.80 15.18
CA PRO A 91 -4.89 -3.73 16.17
C PRO A 91 -4.79 -3.23 17.63
N GLY A 92 -3.82 -2.35 17.93
CA GLY A 92 -3.65 -1.75 19.25
C GLY A 92 -4.69 -0.68 19.61
N ASP A 93 -5.37 -0.11 18.62
CA ASP A 93 -6.39 0.93 18.81
C ASP A 93 -7.77 0.35 19.18
N ALA A 94 -7.91 -0.98 19.14
CA ALA A 94 -9.15 -1.67 19.50
C ALA A 94 -9.28 -1.86 21.02
N HIS A 95 -10.48 -1.61 21.53
CA HIS A 95 -10.83 -1.73 22.95
C HIS A 95 -12.17 -2.46 23.11
N GLY A 96 -12.39 -3.10 24.27
CA GLY A 96 -13.68 -3.74 24.53
C GLY A 96 -14.03 -4.86 23.55
N THR A 97 -13.02 -5.49 22.94
CA THR A 97 -13.18 -6.60 21.98
C THR A 97 -12.49 -7.87 22.45
N VAL A 98 -13.04 -9.03 22.06
CA VAL A 98 -12.48 -10.35 22.34
C VAL A 98 -12.39 -11.19 21.08
N LEU A 99 -11.37 -12.04 20.96
CA LEU A 99 -11.28 -13.02 19.88
C LEU A 99 -12.39 -14.07 20.02
N ILE A 100 -12.97 -14.49 18.90
CA ILE A 100 -13.94 -15.58 18.81
C ILE A 100 -13.16 -16.89 18.66
N PRO A 101 -13.08 -17.75 19.70
CA PRO A 101 -12.23 -18.94 19.65
C PRO A 101 -12.62 -19.92 18.54
N GLU A 102 -13.92 -20.05 18.27
CA GLU A 102 -14.48 -20.95 17.27
C GLU A 102 -14.30 -20.43 15.84
N ASN A 103 -14.09 -19.11 15.67
CA ASN A 103 -13.89 -18.46 14.39
C ASN A 103 -12.51 -17.79 14.30
N ARG A 104 -11.46 -18.45 14.77
CA ARG A 104 -10.07 -18.04 14.52
C ARG A 104 -9.70 -18.09 13.02
N GLY A 105 -10.61 -18.61 12.19
CA GLY A 105 -10.51 -18.58 10.74
C GLY A 105 -9.49 -19.55 10.18
N GLY A 106 -9.36 -19.46 8.85
CA GLY A 106 -8.18 -19.93 8.15
C GLY A 106 -6.98 -19.05 8.50
N GLY A 107 -5.81 -19.62 8.31
CA GLY A 107 -4.51 -19.00 8.52
C GLY A 107 -3.49 -20.05 8.13
N ASN A 108 -2.31 -19.63 7.69
CA ASN A 108 -1.20 -20.57 7.60
C ASN A 108 -0.74 -20.90 9.04
N CYS A 109 0.42 -21.57 9.16
CA CYS A 109 1.03 -21.93 10.44
C CYS A 109 1.20 -20.76 11.45
N CYS A 110 1.02 -19.49 11.04
CA CYS A 110 1.57 -18.33 11.74
C CYS A 110 0.55 -17.39 12.42
N GLY A 111 -0.73 -17.34 12.04
CA GLY A 111 -1.68 -16.44 12.69
C GLY A 111 -3.08 -16.41 12.05
N LEU A 112 -3.84 -15.35 12.34
CA LEU A 112 -5.17 -15.10 11.78
C LEU A 112 -5.03 -14.38 10.43
N ASP A 113 -5.60 -14.91 9.36
CA ASP A 113 -5.55 -14.27 8.03
C ASP A 113 -6.80 -13.43 7.69
N GLY A 114 -7.84 -13.50 8.54
CA GLY A 114 -9.11 -12.77 8.36
C GLY A 114 -10.01 -13.28 7.23
N SER A 115 -9.63 -14.35 6.52
CA SER A 115 -10.33 -14.87 5.34
C SER A 115 -11.71 -15.46 5.63
N ALA A 116 -11.92 -15.96 6.85
CA ALA A 116 -13.17 -16.57 7.31
C ALA A 116 -14.22 -15.54 7.81
N GLY A 117 -13.94 -14.25 7.68
CA GLY A 117 -14.82 -13.18 8.17
C GLY A 117 -14.53 -12.80 9.62
N PRO A 118 -15.49 -12.17 10.33
CA PRO A 118 -15.25 -11.60 11.65
C PRO A 118 -14.79 -12.63 12.69
N ASN A 119 -13.57 -12.47 13.19
CA ASN A 119 -12.94 -13.32 14.21
C ASN A 119 -12.79 -12.60 15.56
N VAL A 120 -13.33 -11.39 15.66
CA VAL A 120 -13.38 -10.56 16.86
C VAL A 120 -14.82 -10.13 17.13
N ALA A 121 -15.24 -10.23 18.39
CA ALA A 121 -16.55 -9.83 18.88
C ALA A 121 -16.46 -8.69 19.91
N CYS A 122 -17.55 -7.95 20.05
CA CYS A 122 -17.74 -7.01 21.15
C CYS A 122 -17.79 -7.77 22.48
N ALA A 123 -16.96 -7.37 23.45
CA ALA A 123 -16.90 -8.02 24.76
C ALA A 123 -18.21 -7.90 25.57
N ALA A 124 -19.01 -6.87 25.30
CA ALA A 124 -20.24 -6.59 26.05
C ALA A 124 -21.47 -7.38 25.56
N CYS A 125 -21.58 -7.65 24.24
CA CYS A 125 -22.76 -8.27 23.65
C CYS A 125 -22.46 -9.47 22.74
N ALA A 126 -21.20 -9.86 22.61
CA ALA A 126 -20.71 -10.95 21.76
C ALA A 126 -21.01 -10.81 20.26
N LEU A 127 -21.52 -9.67 19.79
CA LEU A 127 -21.71 -9.41 18.37
C LEU A 127 -20.34 -9.45 17.65
N PRO A 128 -20.16 -10.26 16.57
CA PRO A 128 -18.97 -10.19 15.74
C PRO A 128 -18.87 -8.81 15.07
N VAL A 129 -17.76 -8.11 15.30
CA VAL A 129 -17.59 -6.71 14.90
C VAL A 129 -16.39 -6.49 13.99
N ALA A 130 -15.43 -7.41 13.92
CA ALA A 130 -14.20 -7.20 13.17
C ALA A 130 -13.45 -8.48 12.81
N SER A 131 -12.55 -8.35 11.84
CA SER A 131 -11.54 -9.35 11.46
C SER A 131 -10.14 -8.81 11.77
N ARG A 132 -9.47 -9.43 12.73
CA ARG A 132 -8.04 -9.24 13.02
C ARG A 132 -7.20 -10.08 12.07
N ILE A 133 -6.13 -9.48 11.57
CA ILE A 133 -5.10 -10.11 10.74
C ILE A 133 -3.76 -9.98 11.46
N ASP A 134 -3.11 -11.11 11.70
CA ASP A 134 -1.75 -11.23 12.23
C ASP A 134 -0.97 -12.45 11.69
N ASP A 135 -1.45 -13.07 10.61
CA ASP A 135 -0.71 -14.11 9.88
C ASP A 135 0.54 -13.54 9.19
N CYS A 136 1.54 -14.40 8.98
CA CYS A 136 2.75 -14.01 8.27
C CYS A 136 2.43 -13.64 6.82
N SER A 137 3.28 -12.79 6.23
CA SER A 137 3.14 -12.27 4.89
C SER A 137 1.93 -11.37 4.64
N LEU A 138 1.15 -11.05 5.68
CA LEU A 138 0.06 -10.09 5.66
C LEU A 138 0.35 -8.95 6.63
N TRP A 139 -0.12 -7.76 6.28
CA TRP A 139 0.00 -6.60 7.15
C TRP A 139 -0.87 -6.78 8.39
N GLN A 140 -0.32 -6.48 9.56
CA GLN A 140 -1.09 -6.60 10.80
C GLN A 140 -2.15 -5.50 10.83
N ALA A 141 -3.41 -5.90 10.95
CA ALA A 141 -4.53 -4.98 10.79
C ALA A 141 -5.77 -5.49 11.51
N MET A 142 -6.69 -4.57 11.83
CA MET A 142 -8.03 -4.93 12.29
C MET A 142 -9.07 -4.25 11.40
N TRP A 143 -9.86 -5.07 10.72
CA TRP A 143 -10.91 -4.65 9.80
C TRP A 143 -12.26 -4.72 10.50
N LEU A 144 -12.83 -3.57 10.87
CA LEU A 144 -14.16 -3.47 11.44
C LEU A 144 -15.23 -3.70 10.36
N ALA A 145 -16.20 -4.55 10.68
CA ALA A 145 -17.31 -4.85 9.79
C ALA A 145 -18.26 -3.64 9.74
N PRO A 146 -18.51 -3.05 8.56
CA PRO A 146 -19.23 -1.77 8.44
C PRO A 146 -20.68 -1.84 8.93
N SER A 147 -21.30 -3.02 8.89
CA SER A 147 -22.66 -3.25 9.40
C SER A 147 -22.73 -3.45 10.92
N ALA A 148 -21.61 -3.75 11.57
CA ALA A 148 -21.53 -4.07 12.99
C ALA A 148 -21.00 -2.92 13.86
N VAL A 149 -20.52 -1.85 13.22
CA VAL A 149 -19.99 -0.65 13.90
C VAL A 149 -20.65 0.62 13.39
N ARG A 150 -20.74 1.63 14.25
CA ARG A 150 -21.21 2.97 13.91
C ARG A 150 -20.12 3.98 14.27
N ARG A 151 -19.80 4.85 13.31
CA ARG A 151 -18.85 5.95 13.46
C ARG A 151 -19.52 7.12 14.18
N LEU A 152 -18.89 7.64 15.23
CA LEU A 152 -19.34 8.84 15.95
C LEU A 152 -18.26 9.91 15.96
N PRO A 153 -18.61 11.18 15.65
CA PRO A 153 -17.68 12.28 15.81
C PRO A 153 -17.35 12.48 17.30
N VAL A 154 -16.11 12.83 17.58
CA VAL A 154 -15.69 13.30 18.91
C VAL A 154 -15.78 14.83 18.90
N ASP A 155 -16.58 15.39 19.81
CA ASP A 155 -16.84 16.83 19.86
C ASP A 155 -15.55 17.67 19.95
N GLY A 156 -15.48 18.76 19.20
CA GLY A 156 -14.38 19.74 19.25
C GLY A 156 -13.07 19.29 18.59
N THR A 157 -13.09 18.25 17.74
CA THR A 157 -11.88 17.66 17.14
C THR A 157 -11.87 17.62 15.61
N ASP A 158 -12.49 18.60 14.95
CA ASP A 158 -12.38 18.78 13.51
C ASP A 158 -10.95 19.23 13.14
N ALA A 159 -10.06 18.26 13.01
CA ALA A 159 -8.71 18.47 12.52
C ALA A 159 -8.78 18.71 11.01
N VAL A 160 -8.42 19.92 10.58
CA VAL A 160 -8.18 20.24 9.17
C VAL A 160 -7.01 19.37 8.70
N PRO A 161 -7.11 18.70 7.53
CA PRO A 161 -5.98 17.96 6.98
C PRO A 161 -4.75 18.84 6.86
N VAL A 162 -3.56 18.28 7.14
CA VAL A 162 -2.31 19.01 6.97
C VAL A 162 -2.15 19.45 5.52
N SER A 163 -1.60 20.62 5.29
CA SER A 163 -1.34 21.13 3.94
C SER A 163 -0.12 20.44 3.31
N TRP A 164 -0.01 20.51 1.98
CA TRP A 164 1.20 20.07 1.28
C TRP A 164 2.48 20.76 1.78
N ALA A 165 2.38 22.02 2.22
CA ALA A 165 3.53 22.75 2.75
C ALA A 165 4.00 22.21 4.09
N GLU A 166 3.06 21.83 4.97
CA GLU A 166 3.37 21.20 6.26
C GLU A 166 3.93 19.79 6.07
N LEU A 167 3.37 18.98 5.17
CA LEU A 167 3.92 17.66 4.84
C LEU A 167 5.36 17.74 4.31
N MET A 168 5.66 18.73 3.48
CA MET A 168 7.02 18.95 2.98
C MET A 168 7.98 19.44 4.05
N ALA A 169 7.48 20.17 5.06
CA ALA A 169 8.31 20.67 6.17
C ALA A 169 8.64 19.57 7.18
N ASP A 170 7.69 18.66 7.42
CA ASP A 170 7.89 17.48 8.26
C ASP A 170 8.88 16.50 7.62
N GLY A 171 8.76 16.28 6.31
CA GLY A 171 9.73 15.52 5.54
C GLY A 171 9.73 14.01 5.82
N GLU A 172 8.68 13.48 6.45
CA GLU A 172 8.56 12.06 6.75
C GLU A 172 8.43 11.22 5.45
N GLY A 173 9.56 10.66 5.03
CA GLY A 173 9.67 9.80 3.87
C GLY A 173 9.50 8.32 4.20
N THR A 174 9.20 7.50 3.19
CA THR A 174 9.25 6.04 3.32
C THR A 174 10.59 5.56 2.78
N PRO A 175 11.54 5.07 3.61
CA PRO A 175 12.83 4.61 3.12
C PRO A 175 12.70 3.47 2.08
N PRO A 176 13.52 3.46 1.02
CA PRO A 176 13.49 2.40 0.00
C PRO A 176 13.92 1.03 0.55
N PHE A 177 14.71 1.04 1.61
CA PHE A 177 15.27 -0.16 2.23
C PHE A 177 14.87 -0.23 3.69
N GLU A 178 14.45 -1.40 4.13
CA GLU A 178 14.09 -1.65 5.53
C GLU A 178 14.53 -3.06 5.96
N PRO A 179 14.82 -3.26 7.25
CA PRO A 179 15.05 -4.58 7.81
C PRO A 179 13.72 -5.35 7.92
N LEU A 180 13.62 -6.49 7.25
CA LEU A 180 12.46 -7.38 7.37
C LEU A 180 12.77 -8.57 8.28
N ALA A 181 11.89 -8.85 9.23
CA ALA A 181 11.97 -10.00 10.12
C ALA A 181 11.26 -11.22 9.51
N GLU A 182 11.78 -12.41 9.81
CA GLU A 182 11.15 -13.69 9.48
C GLU A 182 10.39 -14.27 10.68
N TRP A 183 9.19 -14.78 10.43
CA TRP A 183 8.30 -15.35 11.43
C TRP A 183 8.93 -16.57 12.11
N GLY A 184 8.87 -16.63 13.45
CA GLY A 184 9.34 -17.78 14.22
C GLY A 184 10.86 -17.88 14.38
N SER A 185 11.61 -16.80 14.14
CA SER A 185 13.05 -16.76 14.44
C SER A 185 13.32 -17.02 15.93
N ARG A 186 13.90 -18.19 16.23
CA ARG A 186 14.04 -18.76 17.60
C ARG A 186 15.24 -18.25 18.42
N LEU A 187 15.98 -17.24 17.96
CA LEU A 187 17.06 -16.67 18.75
C LEU A 187 16.65 -15.31 19.32
N ARG A 188 17.22 -14.99 20.48
CA ARG A 188 16.80 -13.92 21.39
C ARG A 188 16.65 -12.57 20.69
N ALA A 189 15.62 -11.81 21.04
CA ALA A 189 15.45 -10.41 20.64
C ALA A 189 16.78 -9.64 20.85
N GLY A 190 17.28 -9.00 19.78
CA GLY A 190 18.56 -8.27 19.77
C GLY A 190 19.69 -8.91 18.96
N HIS A 191 19.49 -10.07 18.32
CA HIS A 191 20.46 -10.64 17.39
C HIS A 191 20.17 -10.23 15.94
N TRP A 192 21.07 -9.45 15.32
CA TRP A 192 20.96 -8.88 13.96
C TRP A 192 20.80 -9.92 12.84
N SER A 193 21.07 -11.21 13.13
CA SER A 193 20.92 -12.33 12.20
C SER A 193 19.47 -12.65 11.78
N HIS A 194 18.47 -11.96 12.33
CA HIS A 194 17.04 -12.18 12.02
C HIS A 194 16.44 -11.22 11.01
N HIS A 195 17.17 -10.16 10.67
CA HIS A 195 16.68 -9.11 9.78
C HIS A 195 17.43 -9.20 8.47
N ARG A 196 16.68 -9.36 7.38
CA ARG A 196 17.22 -9.24 6.03
C ARG A 196 16.89 -7.86 5.52
N TRP A 197 17.94 -7.08 5.22
CA TRP A 197 17.77 -5.85 4.45
C TRP A 197 17.18 -6.17 3.08
N SER A 198 16.04 -5.55 2.79
CA SER A 198 15.30 -5.74 1.56
C SER A 198 14.78 -4.40 1.09
N TRP A 199 14.36 -4.35 -0.18
CA TRP A 199 13.40 -3.36 -0.63
C TRP A 199 12.16 -3.38 0.26
N SER A 200 11.68 -2.19 0.60
CA SER A 200 10.47 -2.00 1.38
C SER A 200 9.26 -2.58 0.62
N PRO A 201 8.42 -3.42 1.26
CA PRO A 201 7.17 -3.89 0.66
C PRO A 201 6.26 -2.75 0.23
N GLN A 202 6.29 -1.61 0.95
CA GLN A 202 5.54 -0.41 0.58
C GLN A 202 6.00 0.17 -0.75
N TRP A 203 7.32 0.17 -1.00
CA TRP A 203 7.89 0.58 -2.28
C TRP A 203 7.50 -0.35 -3.42
N GLU A 204 7.54 -1.66 -3.19
CA GLU A 204 7.13 -2.63 -4.21
C GLU A 204 5.64 -2.48 -4.57
N ALA A 205 4.77 -2.26 -3.58
CA ALA A 205 3.36 -1.96 -3.81
C ALA A 205 3.14 -0.62 -4.55
N ALA A 206 3.82 0.44 -4.11
CA ALA A 206 3.76 1.75 -4.76
C ALA A 206 4.19 1.68 -6.23
N ALA A 207 5.29 0.97 -6.51
CA ALA A 207 5.76 0.75 -7.87
C ALA A 207 4.81 -0.10 -8.69
N GLY A 208 4.18 -1.12 -8.11
CA GLY A 208 3.14 -1.93 -8.77
C GLY A 208 1.98 -1.06 -9.28
N ARG A 209 1.45 -0.18 -8.41
CA ARG A 209 0.41 0.79 -8.80
C ARG A 209 0.93 1.77 -9.86
N ALA A 210 2.10 2.36 -9.66
CA ALA A 210 2.66 3.35 -10.57
C ALA A 210 2.96 2.76 -11.96
N LEU A 211 3.46 1.53 -12.05
CA LEU A 211 3.71 0.84 -13.32
C LEU A 211 2.42 0.63 -14.13
N ALA A 212 1.31 0.28 -13.48
CA ALA A 212 0.02 0.16 -14.17
C ALA A 212 -0.40 1.49 -14.83
N HIS A 213 -0.24 2.61 -14.11
CA HIS A 213 -0.50 3.94 -14.64
C HIS A 213 0.51 4.35 -15.72
N LEU A 214 1.79 4.03 -15.57
CA LEU A 214 2.83 4.31 -16.57
C LEU A 214 2.54 3.59 -17.89
N LEU A 215 2.17 2.31 -17.85
CA LEU A 215 1.77 1.56 -19.04
C LEU A 215 0.48 2.13 -19.66
N ALA A 216 -0.51 2.48 -18.85
CA ALA A 216 -1.73 3.11 -19.37
C ALA A 216 -1.42 4.46 -20.08
N ALA A 217 -0.52 5.26 -19.51
CA ALA A 217 -0.11 6.55 -20.06
C ALA A 217 0.85 6.41 -21.26
N SER A 218 1.60 5.31 -21.35
CA SER A 218 2.56 5.08 -22.43
C SER A 218 1.89 4.95 -23.79
N GLN A 219 0.64 4.46 -23.82
CA GLN A 219 -0.10 4.14 -25.04
C GLN A 219 0.69 3.17 -25.97
N GLY A 220 1.46 2.26 -25.37
CA GLY A 220 2.26 1.27 -26.10
C GLY A 220 3.58 1.81 -26.66
N ARG A 221 3.96 3.05 -26.30
CA ARG A 221 5.27 3.65 -26.65
C ARG A 221 6.26 3.43 -25.51
N PRO A 222 7.57 3.40 -25.77
CA PRO A 222 8.58 3.38 -24.70
C PRO A 222 8.45 4.60 -23.79
N VAL A 223 8.82 4.45 -22.52
CA VAL A 223 8.74 5.49 -21.49
C VAL A 223 10.13 5.76 -20.93
N GLU A 224 10.55 7.02 -21.03
CA GLU A 224 11.78 7.50 -20.40
C GLU A 224 11.46 7.96 -18.97
N VAL A 225 12.08 7.32 -17.99
CA VAL A 225 11.96 7.67 -16.57
C VAL A 225 13.18 8.46 -16.08
N PRO A 226 13.04 9.30 -15.05
CA PRO A 226 14.17 10.01 -14.45
C PRO A 226 15.28 9.05 -14.00
N ASP A 227 16.53 9.52 -14.03
CA ASP A 227 17.68 8.75 -13.54
C ASP A 227 17.65 8.54 -12.01
N GLY A 228 18.61 7.77 -11.50
CA GLY A 228 18.71 7.44 -10.07
C GLY A 228 17.67 6.39 -9.65
N LEU A 229 17.08 6.59 -8.48
CA LEU A 229 16.18 5.61 -7.86
C LEU A 229 14.92 5.32 -8.71
N ALA A 230 14.41 6.31 -9.43
CA ALA A 230 13.29 6.10 -10.37
C ALA A 230 13.67 5.14 -11.51
N ALA A 231 14.89 5.24 -12.04
CA ALA A 231 15.39 4.31 -13.04
C ALA A 231 15.57 2.90 -12.48
N GLU A 232 16.10 2.76 -11.26
CA GLU A 232 16.27 1.47 -10.60
C GLU A 232 14.92 0.75 -10.38
N VAL A 233 13.88 1.49 -10.03
CA VAL A 233 12.54 0.97 -9.74
C VAL A 233 11.76 0.63 -11.01
N PHE A 234 11.80 1.49 -12.04
CA PHE A 234 10.88 1.38 -13.17
C PHE A 234 11.50 0.91 -14.49
N ARG A 235 12.75 1.30 -14.80
CA ARG A 235 13.33 1.18 -16.15
C ARG A 235 13.35 -0.27 -16.64
N ARG A 236 13.83 -1.18 -15.81
CA ARG A 236 13.96 -2.61 -16.16
C ARG A 236 12.62 -3.24 -16.57
N THR A 237 11.55 -2.94 -15.83
CA THR A 237 10.24 -3.50 -16.12
C THR A 237 9.60 -2.81 -17.32
N LEU A 238 9.77 -1.50 -17.48
CA LEU A 238 9.29 -0.77 -18.66
C LEU A 238 9.96 -1.25 -19.95
N ASP A 239 11.29 -1.41 -19.96
CA ASP A 239 12.05 -1.89 -21.12
C ASP A 239 11.69 -3.34 -21.51
N ALA A 240 11.25 -4.14 -20.53
CA ALA A 240 10.82 -5.51 -20.78
C ALA A 240 9.38 -5.60 -21.32
N LEU A 241 8.51 -4.64 -20.98
CA LEU A 241 7.08 -4.66 -21.33
C LEU A 241 6.72 -3.78 -22.53
N LEU A 242 7.53 -2.77 -22.83
CA LEU A 242 7.28 -1.81 -23.90
C LEU A 242 8.26 -2.04 -25.06
N PRO A 243 7.83 -1.76 -26.31
CA PRO A 243 8.72 -1.88 -27.45
C PRO A 243 9.84 -0.84 -27.38
N ALA A 244 11.04 -1.20 -27.84
CA ALA A 244 12.12 -0.26 -28.05
C ALA A 244 11.83 0.63 -29.28
N GLY A 245 12.21 1.91 -29.23
CA GLY A 245 12.10 2.82 -30.37
C GLY A 245 11.87 4.27 -29.98
N SER A 246 11.74 5.13 -30.98
CA SER A 246 11.37 6.53 -30.83
C SER A 246 10.03 6.82 -31.52
N PRO A 247 9.26 7.83 -31.07
CA PRO A 247 9.53 8.71 -29.93
C PRO A 247 9.07 8.10 -28.59
N ALA A 248 9.92 8.15 -27.56
CA ALA A 248 9.56 7.78 -26.19
C ALA A 248 8.65 8.84 -25.56
N ARG A 249 7.87 8.44 -24.56
CA ARG A 249 7.11 9.36 -23.70
C ARG A 249 7.93 9.70 -22.46
N ARG A 250 8.03 10.97 -22.12
CA ARG A 250 8.88 11.44 -21.02
C ARG A 250 8.08 11.49 -19.71
N ALA A 251 8.54 10.75 -18.70
CA ALA A 251 8.05 10.83 -17.34
C ALA A 251 8.95 11.73 -16.49
N VAL A 252 8.35 12.62 -15.69
CA VAL A 252 9.08 13.52 -14.79
C VAL A 252 8.46 13.51 -13.40
N LEU A 253 9.28 13.78 -12.38
CA LEU A 253 8.82 13.98 -11.00
C LEU A 253 8.27 15.39 -10.84
N ALA A 254 6.99 15.50 -10.52
CA ALA A 254 6.28 16.76 -10.28
C ALA A 254 5.55 16.71 -8.93
N GLY A 255 5.43 17.85 -8.26
CA GLY A 255 4.79 17.91 -6.95
C GLY A 255 5.15 19.17 -6.16
N PRO A 256 4.73 19.24 -4.88
CA PRO A 256 5.01 20.39 -4.01
C PRO A 256 6.51 20.61 -3.85
N GLY A 257 6.94 21.88 -3.80
CA GLY A 257 8.36 22.24 -3.71
C GLY A 257 9.18 22.03 -5.00
N ARG A 258 8.57 21.59 -6.10
CA ARG A 258 9.23 21.51 -7.42
C ARG A 258 8.66 22.54 -8.41
N PRO A 259 9.50 23.06 -9.32
CA PRO A 259 9.02 23.93 -10.40
C PRO A 259 8.02 23.18 -11.28
N ALA A 260 7.01 23.89 -11.79
CA ALA A 260 6.04 23.31 -12.71
C ALA A 260 6.76 22.72 -13.94
N PRO A 261 6.42 21.49 -14.37
CA PRO A 261 7.01 20.92 -15.57
C PRO A 261 6.56 21.76 -16.78
N TYR A 262 7.48 22.53 -17.36
CA TYR A 262 7.21 23.34 -18.55
C TYR A 262 6.98 22.42 -19.76
N GLY A 263 5.73 22.29 -20.21
CA GLY A 263 5.29 21.96 -21.58
C GLY A 263 5.70 20.63 -22.24
N GLU A 264 6.67 19.89 -21.71
CA GLU A 264 7.33 18.78 -22.42
C GLU A 264 7.17 17.40 -21.77
N ALA A 265 6.51 17.30 -20.62
CA ALA A 265 6.32 16.02 -19.94
C ALA A 265 4.98 15.38 -20.31
N ASP A 266 5.03 14.21 -20.94
CA ASP A 266 3.84 13.40 -21.23
C ASP A 266 3.21 12.81 -19.96
N ILE A 267 4.05 12.51 -18.96
CA ILE A 267 3.69 11.76 -17.77
C ILE A 267 4.29 12.43 -16.53
N LEU A 268 3.50 12.55 -15.47
CA LEU A 268 3.92 13.16 -14.20
C LEU A 268 3.86 12.15 -13.06
N LEU A 269 5.00 11.82 -12.46
CA LEU A 269 5.06 11.08 -11.20
C LEU A 269 4.76 12.06 -10.05
N VAL A 270 3.60 11.93 -9.43
CA VAL A 270 3.04 12.92 -8.48
C VAL A 270 2.65 12.28 -7.14
N PRO A 271 2.74 13.01 -6.02
CA PRO A 271 2.36 12.46 -4.72
C PRO A 271 0.85 12.41 -4.53
N VAL A 272 0.42 11.48 -3.68
CA VAL A 272 -0.93 11.38 -3.13
C VAL A 272 -0.90 11.80 -1.67
N HIS A 273 -1.85 12.63 -1.29
CA HIS A 273 -1.95 13.14 0.07
C HIS A 273 -2.26 12.00 1.05
N PRO A 274 -1.47 11.80 2.11
CA PRO A 274 -1.63 10.65 3.01
C PRO A 274 -2.96 10.68 3.79
N GLN A 275 -3.47 11.86 4.14
CA GLN A 275 -4.73 11.98 4.88
C GLN A 275 -5.99 11.99 3.99
N THR A 276 -5.99 12.75 2.88
CA THR A 276 -7.18 12.93 2.04
C THR A 276 -7.25 11.95 0.87
N GLY A 277 -6.13 11.36 0.46
CA GLY A 277 -6.04 10.53 -0.74
C GLY A 277 -6.07 11.33 -2.04
N GLU A 278 -6.06 12.66 -1.96
CA GLU A 278 -6.05 13.53 -3.13
C GLU A 278 -4.71 13.44 -3.87
N VAL A 279 -4.77 13.24 -5.18
CA VAL A 279 -3.60 13.27 -6.04
C VAL A 279 -3.20 14.73 -6.23
N TRP A 280 -1.93 15.06 -6.06
CA TRP A 280 -1.45 16.40 -6.35
C TRP A 280 -1.66 16.75 -7.82
N THR A 281 -2.25 17.91 -8.07
CA THR A 281 -2.52 18.41 -9.43
C THR A 281 -1.75 19.72 -9.68
N PRO A 282 -1.07 19.86 -10.82
CA PRO A 282 -0.45 21.13 -11.19
C PRO A 282 -1.50 22.20 -11.52
N ALA A 283 -1.13 23.47 -11.37
CA ALA A 283 -2.00 24.62 -11.65
C ALA A 283 -2.36 24.81 -13.15
N ALA A 284 -1.62 24.16 -14.06
CA ALA A 284 -1.86 24.20 -15.50
C ALA A 284 -2.05 22.76 -16.04
N PRO A 285 -2.80 22.56 -17.14
CA PRO A 285 -2.97 21.25 -17.74
C PRO A 285 -1.61 20.67 -18.11
N ALA A 286 -1.30 19.52 -17.53
CA ALA A 286 -0.02 18.85 -17.68
C ALA A 286 -0.23 17.36 -18.02
N GLY A 287 0.87 16.64 -18.24
CA GLY A 287 0.87 15.22 -18.58
C GLY A 287 0.06 14.32 -17.64
N TYR A 288 -0.14 13.07 -18.04
CA TYR A 288 -0.93 12.11 -17.29
C TYR A 288 -0.36 11.89 -15.87
N PRO A 289 -1.14 12.08 -14.79
CA PRO A 289 -0.65 11.92 -13.43
C PRO A 289 -0.54 10.42 -13.07
N VAL A 290 0.64 10.04 -12.59
CA VAL A 290 0.97 8.73 -12.04
C VAL A 290 1.07 8.90 -10.52
N PRO A 291 0.08 8.42 -9.75
CA PRO A 291 0.03 8.61 -8.31
C PRO A 291 1.04 7.72 -7.59
N LEU A 292 1.77 8.32 -6.65
CA LEU A 292 2.68 7.65 -5.72
C LEU A 292 2.33 8.05 -4.27
N PRO A 293 2.43 7.15 -3.29
CA PRO A 293 2.36 7.56 -1.88
C PRO A 293 3.36 8.69 -1.59
N PHE A 294 2.95 9.70 -0.80
CA PHE A 294 3.77 10.88 -0.53
C PHE A 294 5.20 10.53 -0.08
N GLY A 295 5.35 9.62 0.89
CA GLY A 295 6.66 9.22 1.40
C GLY A 295 7.57 8.56 0.34
N VAL A 296 7.03 7.76 -0.57
CA VAL A 296 7.79 7.17 -1.69
C VAL A 296 8.15 8.23 -2.72
N TRP A 297 7.20 9.11 -3.05
CA TRP A 297 7.44 10.21 -3.98
C TRP A 297 8.52 11.17 -3.46
N LEU A 298 8.53 11.46 -2.16
CA LEU A 298 9.49 12.36 -1.53
C LEU A 298 10.93 11.87 -1.74
N TRP A 299 11.18 10.57 -1.53
CA TRP A 299 12.48 9.95 -1.79
C TRP A 299 12.90 9.95 -3.27
N LEU A 300 11.95 9.80 -4.19
CA LEU A 300 12.23 9.90 -5.63
C LEU A 300 12.53 11.35 -6.04
N ALA A 301 11.78 12.31 -5.49
CA ALA A 301 11.85 13.72 -5.81
C ALA A 301 12.98 14.47 -5.09
N PHE A 302 13.40 14.02 -3.92
CA PHE A 302 14.46 14.64 -3.13
C PHE A 302 15.34 13.51 -2.57
N PRO A 303 16.10 12.83 -3.43
CA PRO A 303 16.93 11.71 -2.99
C PRO A 303 17.96 12.23 -1.98
N GLU A 304 17.91 11.69 -0.76
CA GLU A 304 18.93 11.95 0.24
C GLU A 304 20.28 11.40 -0.27
N GLN A 305 21.34 12.19 -0.10
CA GLN A 305 22.68 11.79 -0.55
C GLN A 305 23.26 10.66 0.33
N ASP A 306 22.86 10.62 1.60
CA ASP A 306 23.24 9.61 2.58
C ASP A 306 21.97 9.19 3.36
N PRO A 307 21.38 8.01 3.10
CA PRO A 307 20.20 7.58 3.83
C PRO A 307 20.55 7.38 5.32
N PRO A 308 19.79 7.95 6.26
CA PRO A 308 20.02 7.72 7.67
C PRO A 308 19.83 6.23 7.97
N VAL A 309 20.89 5.60 8.48
CA VAL A 309 20.83 4.22 8.95
C VAL A 309 19.98 4.24 10.24
N PRO A 310 18.95 3.39 10.37
CA PRO A 310 18.12 3.35 11.57
C PRO A 310 18.99 3.13 12.81
N THR A 311 19.07 4.14 13.68
CA THR A 311 19.82 4.05 14.92
C THR A 311 19.03 3.19 15.90
N SER A 312 19.47 1.97 16.18
CA SER A 312 18.88 1.19 17.27
C SER A 312 19.51 1.61 18.60
N GLY A 313 18.76 2.30 19.46
CA GLY A 313 19.17 2.52 20.85
C GLY A 313 18.79 3.89 21.39
N VAL A 314 18.83 3.99 22.73
CA VAL A 314 18.48 5.14 23.59
C VAL A 314 19.48 6.31 23.42
N LEU A 315 19.82 6.66 22.18
CA LEU A 315 20.74 7.75 21.89
C LEU A 315 19.96 8.98 21.43
N PRO A 316 20.33 10.18 21.89
CA PRO A 316 19.75 11.43 21.38
C PRO A 316 20.02 11.59 19.87
N ASP A 317 19.13 12.30 19.19
CA ASP A 317 19.31 12.71 17.80
C ASP A 317 20.70 13.35 17.60
N GLY A 318 21.44 12.87 16.59
CA GLY A 318 22.74 13.41 16.18
C GLY A 318 23.99 12.69 16.72
N VAL A 319 23.86 11.56 17.42
CA VAL A 319 25.01 10.75 17.88
C VAL A 319 25.20 9.51 16.99
N LEU A 320 26.24 9.53 16.14
CA LEU A 320 26.68 8.39 15.34
C LEU A 320 27.63 7.50 16.16
N ARG A 321 27.48 6.16 16.11
CA ARG A 321 28.46 5.22 16.67
C ARG A 321 29.44 4.76 15.58
N ASP A 322 30.73 4.81 15.85
CA ASP A 322 31.78 4.24 14.96
C ASP A 322 31.91 2.70 15.08
N ASP A 323 31.23 2.08 16.05
CA ASP A 323 31.34 0.64 16.31
C ASP A 323 30.13 -0.11 15.72
N PHE A 324 30.33 -0.70 14.54
CA PHE A 324 29.46 -1.68 13.84
C PHE A 324 28.31 -1.15 12.95
N ASP A 325 28.52 -0.07 12.19
CA ASP A 325 27.64 0.32 11.08
C ASP A 325 28.23 -0.16 9.72
N PRO A 326 27.91 -1.38 9.23
CA PRO A 326 28.03 -1.59 7.79
C PRO A 326 27.04 -0.62 7.10
N PRO A 327 27.42 0.05 6.00
CA PRO A 327 26.47 0.84 5.21
C PRO A 327 25.26 -0.04 4.92
N ALA A 328 24.04 0.50 5.07
CA ALA A 328 22.79 -0.25 4.89
C ALA A 328 22.95 -1.17 3.67
N PRO A 329 23.11 -2.49 3.87
CA PRO A 329 23.63 -3.34 2.82
C PRO A 329 22.59 -3.34 1.71
N ARG A 330 23.01 -2.89 0.51
CA ARG A 330 22.13 -2.86 -0.67
C ARG A 330 21.47 -4.23 -0.80
N PRO A 331 20.15 -4.28 -1.07
CA PRO A 331 19.45 -5.55 -1.15
C PRO A 331 20.16 -6.51 -2.11
N LEU A 332 20.28 -7.78 -1.72
CA LEU A 332 20.90 -8.83 -2.54
C LEU A 332 20.11 -9.15 -3.84
N ARG A 333 18.99 -8.47 -4.07
CA ARG A 333 18.13 -8.66 -5.24
C ARG A 333 17.79 -7.32 -5.89
N LEU A 334 17.63 -7.36 -7.21
CA LEU A 334 17.05 -6.26 -7.96
C LEU A 334 15.63 -5.95 -7.46
N PHE A 335 15.24 -4.69 -7.63
CA PHE A 335 13.88 -4.23 -7.36
C PHE A 335 12.87 -5.04 -8.18
N ARG A 336 11.72 -5.31 -7.57
CA ARG A 336 10.58 -5.98 -8.20
C ARG A 336 9.31 -5.28 -7.72
N ALA A 337 8.45 -4.89 -8.65
CA ALA A 337 7.18 -4.30 -8.30
C ALA A 337 6.19 -5.38 -7.87
N ASP A 338 5.30 -5.06 -6.94
CA ASP A 338 4.31 -6.00 -6.44
C ASP A 338 3.32 -6.40 -7.57
N PRO A 339 3.30 -7.67 -8.00
CA PRO A 339 2.49 -8.08 -9.15
C PRO A 339 0.99 -7.99 -8.87
N GLU A 340 0.57 -8.20 -7.62
CA GLU A 340 -0.86 -8.21 -7.29
C GLU A 340 -1.43 -6.80 -7.24
N THR A 341 -0.67 -5.84 -6.71
CA THR A 341 -1.00 -4.42 -6.74
C THR A 341 -1.00 -3.88 -8.17
N PHE A 342 -0.02 -4.29 -8.98
CA PHE A 342 -0.01 -4.00 -10.41
C PHE A 342 -1.26 -4.53 -11.11
N ARG A 343 -1.58 -5.81 -10.93
CA ARG A 343 -2.74 -6.47 -11.56
C ARG A 343 -4.06 -5.81 -11.17
N ARG A 344 -4.29 -5.61 -9.88
CA ARG A 344 -5.52 -4.97 -9.36
C ARG A 344 -5.67 -3.54 -9.87
N THR A 345 -4.58 -2.77 -9.88
CA THR A 345 -4.61 -1.40 -10.42
C THR A 345 -4.90 -1.42 -11.92
N LEU A 346 -4.14 -2.20 -12.70
CA LEU A 346 -4.28 -2.26 -14.14
C LEU A 346 -5.67 -2.73 -14.58
N ALA A 347 -6.25 -3.69 -13.85
CA ALA A 347 -7.58 -4.20 -14.16
C ALA A 347 -8.68 -3.14 -14.04
N ARG A 348 -8.44 -2.04 -13.34
CA ARG A 348 -9.39 -0.94 -13.16
C ARG A 348 -9.15 0.25 -14.10
N LEU A 349 -8.04 0.25 -14.84
CA LEU A 349 -7.74 1.31 -15.80
C LEU A 349 -8.45 1.05 -17.13
N PRO A 350 -9.19 2.04 -17.69
CA PRO A 350 -9.88 1.88 -18.98
C PRO A 350 -8.98 1.40 -20.14
N GLN A 351 -7.70 1.76 -20.10
CA GLN A 351 -6.69 1.44 -21.10
C GLN A 351 -6.41 -0.08 -21.20
N VAL A 352 -6.73 -0.86 -20.16
CA VAL A 352 -6.54 -2.33 -20.17
C VAL A 352 -7.35 -3.03 -21.25
N ARG A 353 -8.39 -2.35 -21.79
CA ARG A 353 -9.18 -2.83 -22.94
C ARG A 353 -8.39 -2.83 -24.26
N SER A 354 -7.25 -2.13 -24.33
CA SER A 354 -6.41 -2.17 -25.52
C SER A 354 -5.71 -3.54 -25.63
N PRO A 355 -5.65 -4.15 -26.84
CA PRO A 355 -5.16 -5.52 -26.99
C PRO A 355 -3.75 -5.78 -26.44
N TRP A 356 -2.85 -4.81 -26.59
CA TRP A 356 -1.46 -4.93 -26.15
C TRP A 356 -1.36 -4.90 -24.61
N LEU A 357 -2.10 -4.00 -23.94
CA LEU A 357 -2.07 -3.88 -22.48
C LEU A 357 -2.82 -5.03 -21.82
N ARG A 358 -3.88 -5.52 -22.48
CA ARG A 358 -4.58 -6.76 -22.13
C ARG A 358 -3.63 -7.96 -22.17
N ALA A 359 -2.78 -8.05 -23.20
CA ALA A 359 -1.79 -9.11 -23.31
C ALA A 359 -0.73 -9.07 -22.18
N VAL A 360 -0.28 -7.87 -21.78
CA VAL A 360 0.62 -7.72 -20.62
C VAL A 360 -0.06 -8.20 -19.33
N HIS A 361 -1.31 -7.81 -19.12
CA HIS A 361 -2.10 -8.25 -17.98
C HIS A 361 -2.22 -9.79 -17.95
N ASP A 362 -2.56 -10.42 -19.06
CA ASP A 362 -2.83 -11.87 -19.13
C ASP A 362 -1.54 -12.71 -19.03
N ASN A 363 -0.40 -12.16 -19.44
CA ASN A 363 0.90 -12.82 -19.34
C ASN A 363 1.65 -12.51 -18.03
N LEU A 364 1.02 -11.88 -17.03
CA LEU A 364 1.68 -11.47 -15.79
C LEU A 364 2.44 -12.61 -15.09
N THR A 365 1.90 -13.83 -15.07
CA THR A 365 2.59 -15.00 -14.50
C THR A 365 3.92 -15.31 -15.21
N GLN A 366 4.00 -15.09 -16.52
CA GLN A 366 5.24 -15.26 -17.28
C GLN A 366 6.24 -14.15 -16.93
N HIS A 367 5.78 -12.91 -16.77
CA HIS A 367 6.61 -11.78 -16.35
C HIS A 367 7.18 -11.95 -14.93
N ILE A 368 6.39 -12.51 -14.00
CA ILE A 368 6.85 -12.89 -12.65
C ILE A 368 7.94 -13.96 -12.75
N ARG A 369 7.74 -15.01 -13.56
CA ARG A 369 8.74 -16.07 -13.77
C ARG A 369 10.03 -15.56 -14.39
N ALA A 370 9.95 -14.54 -15.24
CA ALA A 370 11.10 -13.83 -15.81
C ALA A 370 11.76 -12.84 -14.82
N GLY A 371 11.15 -12.62 -13.65
CA GLY A 371 11.68 -11.77 -12.58
C GLY A 371 11.58 -10.26 -12.85
N TYR A 372 10.60 -9.83 -13.64
CA TYR A 372 10.24 -8.42 -13.85
C TYR A 372 9.29 -7.86 -12.77
N PHE A 373 8.64 -8.77 -12.05
CA PHE A 373 7.81 -8.57 -10.87
C PHE A 373 8.20 -9.58 -9.79
#